data_AF-A0A0U3HRH2-F1
#
_entry.id   AF-A0A0U3HRH2-F1
#
_cell.length_a   1.000
_cell.length_b   1.000
_cell.length_c   1.000
_cell.angle_alpha   90.00
_cell.angle_beta   90.00
_cell.angle_gamma   90.00
#
_symmetry.space_group_name_H-M   'P 1'
#
loop_
_entity.id
_entity.type
_entity.pdbx_description
1 polymer ?
#
loop_
_entity_poly.entity_id
_entity_poly.type
_entity_poly.pdbx_seq_one_letter_code
_entity_poly.pdbx_strand_id
1 'polypeptide(L)'
;MVGQAVTTRGVVTAVYATGGLNGYHVQTPGTGGELDPGAHDASEAIVVHSPDTVGTVRPGQHVEVTGAVVEYHGQTRISVRADGLRVLDEPAEAVKPAVVGCPAEEAEREDLEGMLLDPAGEFVITDNYDLNRYGEIGLAAGTTPLVQPTAVGAPGSPEAAAQAAENEARGVLLDDGATTDYGNVANAAIPLPYLSRETPMRIGAPVDFVAPVVLSYSFDAWRLQPT
;
A
#
# COMPACT_ATOMS: atom_id res chain seq x y z
N MET A 1 -13.94 -1.25 -17.88
CA MET A 1 -15.04 -1.30 -16.89
C MET A 1 -15.36 0.06 -16.26
N VAL A 2 -14.49 1.08 -16.39
CA VAL A 2 -14.70 2.42 -15.82
C VAL A 2 -16.10 2.97 -16.12
N GLY A 3 -16.74 3.52 -15.08
CA GLY A 3 -18.09 4.08 -15.13
C GLY A 3 -19.23 3.08 -14.93
N GLN A 4 -18.94 1.77 -14.89
CA GLN A 4 -19.96 0.75 -14.63
C GLN A 4 -20.19 0.58 -13.13
N ALA A 5 -21.45 0.41 -12.75
CA ALA A 5 -21.83 0.00 -11.41
C ALA A 5 -21.57 -1.51 -11.24
N VAL A 6 -20.82 -1.87 -10.21
CA VAL A 6 -20.49 -3.25 -9.85
C VAL A 6 -20.91 -3.54 -8.43
N THR A 7 -21.09 -4.81 -8.10
CA THR A 7 -21.29 -5.29 -6.74
C THR A 7 -20.29 -6.39 -6.46
N THR A 8 -19.61 -6.31 -5.32
CA THR A 8 -18.66 -7.33 -4.88
C THR A 8 -18.79 -7.57 -3.38
N ARG A 9 -18.30 -8.72 -2.92
CA ARG A 9 -18.26 -9.10 -1.51
C ARG A 9 -16.84 -9.42 -1.09
N GLY A 10 -16.52 -9.17 0.16
CA GLY A 10 -15.27 -9.63 0.75
C GLY A 10 -15.09 -9.17 2.18
N VAL A 11 -13.91 -9.47 2.73
CA VAL A 11 -13.52 -9.12 4.09
C VAL A 11 -12.74 -7.81 4.08
N VAL A 12 -13.11 -6.88 4.94
CA VAL A 12 -12.38 -5.62 5.11
C VAL A 12 -10.99 -5.91 5.70
N THR A 13 -9.91 -5.46 5.05
CA THR A 13 -8.52 -5.71 5.49
C THR A 13 -7.82 -4.47 6.04
N ALA A 14 -8.18 -3.27 5.57
CA ALA A 14 -7.65 -2.00 6.04
C ALA A 14 -8.72 -0.91 5.99
N VAL A 15 -8.68 0.08 6.89
CA VAL A 15 -9.66 1.18 6.98
C VAL A 15 -8.96 2.52 7.23
N TYR A 16 -9.14 3.46 6.32
CA TYR A 16 -8.55 4.81 6.38
C TYR A 16 -9.65 5.88 6.54
N ALA A 17 -10.25 5.91 7.74
CA ALA A 17 -11.34 6.84 8.08
C ALA A 17 -10.87 8.27 8.36
N THR A 18 -9.58 8.44 8.63
CA THR A 18 -8.91 9.72 8.89
C THR A 18 -7.77 9.91 7.90
N GLY A 19 -7.12 11.07 7.89
CA GLY A 19 -5.94 11.30 7.07
C GLY A 19 -6.22 11.63 5.59
N GLY A 20 -7.43 11.37 5.08
CA GLY A 20 -7.89 11.87 3.78
C GLY A 20 -7.98 10.83 2.66
N LEU A 21 -7.54 9.59 2.89
CA LEU A 21 -7.75 8.49 1.95
C LEU A 21 -9.24 8.11 1.82
N ASN A 22 -10.01 8.26 2.90
CA ASN A 22 -11.48 8.13 2.92
C ASN A 22 -12.01 6.82 2.33
N GLY A 23 -11.34 5.71 2.65
CA GLY A 23 -11.65 4.42 2.04
C GLY A 23 -11.18 3.24 2.88
N TYR A 24 -11.42 2.05 2.35
CA TYR A 24 -11.04 0.78 2.95
C TYR A 24 -10.74 -0.24 1.87
N HIS A 25 -10.01 -1.29 2.22
CA HIS A 25 -9.70 -2.40 1.32
C HIS A 25 -10.61 -3.59 1.62
N VAL A 26 -11.08 -4.24 0.57
CA VAL A 26 -11.88 -5.46 0.66
C VAL A 26 -11.17 -6.55 -0.10
N GLN A 27 -10.92 -7.69 0.55
CA GLN A 27 -10.25 -8.83 -0.05
C GLN A 27 -11.15 -10.08 -0.02
N THR A 28 -10.98 -10.94 -1.01
CA THR A 28 -11.73 -12.19 -1.14
C THR A 28 -11.59 -13.04 0.12
N PRO A 29 -12.67 -13.59 0.68
CA PRO A 29 -12.62 -14.42 1.89
C PRO A 29 -11.71 -15.64 1.74
N GLY A 30 -10.96 -15.97 2.80
CA GLY A 30 -10.11 -17.17 2.87
C GLY A 30 -8.80 -17.11 2.09
N THR A 31 -8.49 -15.98 1.46
CA THR A 31 -7.29 -15.85 0.63
C THR A 31 -6.09 -15.22 1.36
N GLY A 32 -4.95 -15.12 0.65
CA GLY A 32 -3.65 -14.77 1.20
C GLY A 32 -2.94 -15.94 1.89
N GLY A 33 -2.03 -15.65 2.83
CA GLY A 33 -1.10 -16.65 3.38
C GLY A 33 0.06 -16.95 2.43
N GLU A 34 0.46 -18.23 2.33
CA GLU A 34 1.48 -18.64 1.35
C GLU A 34 0.87 -18.61 -0.05
N LEU A 35 1.44 -17.78 -0.94
CA LEU A 35 1.03 -17.69 -2.34
C LEU A 35 1.95 -18.55 -3.20
N ASP A 36 1.37 -19.23 -4.20
CA ASP A 36 2.12 -19.83 -5.29
C ASP A 36 2.19 -18.81 -6.44
N PRO A 37 3.36 -18.19 -6.72
CA PRO A 37 3.47 -17.18 -7.77
C PRO A 37 3.10 -17.68 -9.16
N GLY A 38 3.14 -19.00 -9.41
CA GLY A 38 2.72 -19.58 -10.69
C GLY A 38 1.21 -19.77 -10.83
N ALA A 39 0.45 -19.61 -9.73
CA ALA A 39 -0.99 -19.82 -9.67
C ALA A 39 -1.78 -18.58 -9.25
N HIS A 40 -1.10 -17.51 -8.84
CA HIS A 40 -1.66 -16.22 -8.46
C HIS A 40 -1.34 -15.20 -9.55
N ASP A 41 -2.31 -14.93 -10.43
CA ASP A 41 -2.16 -14.08 -11.63
C ASP A 41 -3.11 -12.86 -11.65
N ALA A 42 -3.70 -12.55 -10.49
CA ALA A 42 -4.52 -11.37 -10.28
C ALA A 42 -4.71 -11.08 -8.79
N SER A 43 -4.85 -9.79 -8.44
CA SER A 43 -5.21 -9.39 -7.08
C SER A 43 -6.58 -9.89 -6.66
N GLU A 44 -6.64 -10.38 -5.42
CA GLU A 44 -7.87 -10.81 -4.76
C GLU A 44 -8.53 -9.70 -3.94
N ALA A 45 -7.98 -8.49 -4.01
CA ALA A 45 -8.42 -7.33 -3.26
C ALA A 45 -8.81 -6.15 -4.17
N ILE A 46 -9.63 -5.26 -3.61
CA ILE A 46 -10.03 -4.02 -4.27
C ILE A 46 -10.11 -2.88 -3.28
N VAL A 47 -9.71 -1.69 -3.74
CA VAL A 47 -9.85 -0.46 -2.98
C VAL A 47 -11.29 0.05 -3.08
N VAL A 48 -11.89 0.36 -1.95
CA VAL A 48 -13.19 1.01 -1.84
C VAL A 48 -13.01 2.42 -1.34
N HIS A 49 -13.24 3.41 -2.21
CA HIS A 49 -13.31 4.81 -1.81
C HIS A 49 -14.74 5.14 -1.39
N SER A 50 -14.96 5.41 -0.10
CA SER A 50 -16.28 5.67 0.45
C SER A 50 -16.22 6.59 1.68
N PRO A 51 -16.12 7.92 1.48
CA PRO A 51 -16.17 8.89 2.57
C PRO A 51 -17.41 8.76 3.44
N ASP A 52 -18.54 8.36 2.84
CA ASP A 52 -19.83 8.22 3.52
C ASP A 52 -19.87 7.03 4.50
N THR A 53 -19.09 5.96 4.24
CA THR A 53 -19.21 4.68 4.97
C THR A 53 -17.93 4.23 5.67
N VAL A 54 -16.78 4.82 5.37
CA VAL A 54 -15.49 4.42 5.96
C VAL A 54 -15.49 4.46 7.50
N GLY A 55 -16.27 5.35 8.12
CA GLY A 55 -16.38 5.43 9.58
C GLY A 55 -17.19 4.29 10.22
N THR A 56 -17.97 3.53 9.44
CA THR A 56 -18.88 2.48 9.95
C THR A 56 -18.35 1.07 9.76
N VAL A 57 -17.29 0.88 8.97
CA VAL A 57 -16.64 -0.42 8.73
C VAL A 57 -15.44 -0.65 9.65
N ARG A 58 -15.07 -1.91 9.87
CA ARG A 58 -13.90 -2.33 10.65
C ARG A 58 -13.19 -3.51 9.96
N PRO A 59 -11.86 -3.64 10.09
CA PRO A 59 -11.15 -4.83 9.63
C PRO A 59 -11.78 -6.12 10.16
N GLY A 60 -11.82 -7.16 9.32
CA GLY A 60 -12.43 -8.46 9.60
C GLY A 60 -13.93 -8.55 9.31
N GLN A 61 -14.62 -7.44 9.01
CA GLN A 61 -16.04 -7.51 8.63
C GLN A 61 -16.23 -8.05 7.22
N HIS A 62 -17.21 -8.95 7.06
CA HIS A 62 -17.69 -9.38 5.75
C HIS A 62 -18.70 -8.35 5.22
N VAL A 63 -18.43 -7.79 4.05
CA VAL A 63 -19.24 -6.71 3.46
C VAL A 63 -19.60 -7.01 2.01
N GLU A 64 -20.74 -6.49 1.58
CA GLU A 64 -21.10 -6.31 0.18
C GLU A 64 -21.04 -4.82 -0.13
N VAL A 65 -20.34 -4.47 -1.20
CA VAL A 65 -20.22 -3.10 -1.67
C VAL A 65 -20.74 -2.97 -3.10
N THR A 66 -21.52 -1.93 -3.35
CA THR A 66 -22.06 -1.57 -4.65
C THR A 66 -21.66 -0.13 -4.98
N GLY A 67 -21.04 0.05 -6.14
CA GLY A 67 -20.52 1.37 -6.53
C GLY A 67 -20.01 1.40 -7.96
N ALA A 68 -19.58 2.57 -8.41
CA ALA A 68 -19.02 2.75 -9.75
C ALA A 68 -17.52 2.45 -9.76
N VAL A 69 -17.06 1.71 -10.77
CA VAL A 69 -15.61 1.54 -11.03
C VAL A 69 -15.03 2.86 -11.52
N VAL A 70 -13.97 3.33 -10.87
CA VAL A 70 -13.27 4.57 -11.20
C VAL A 70 -11.76 4.37 -11.17
N GLU A 71 -11.05 5.19 -11.95
CA GLU A 71 -9.59 5.34 -11.90
C GLU A 71 -9.24 6.63 -11.16
N TYR A 72 -8.28 6.57 -10.26
CA TYR A 72 -7.76 7.76 -9.59
C TYR A 72 -6.27 7.62 -9.31
N HIS A 73 -5.47 8.52 -9.89
CA HIS A 73 -3.99 8.48 -9.81
C HIS A 73 -3.37 7.12 -10.17
N GLY A 74 -3.94 6.44 -11.16
CA GLY A 74 -3.47 5.13 -11.62
C GLY A 74 -4.02 3.93 -10.83
N GLN A 75 -4.82 4.15 -9.79
CA GLN A 75 -5.46 3.08 -9.02
C GLN A 75 -6.90 2.82 -9.46
N THR A 76 -7.19 1.56 -9.80
CA THR A 76 -8.56 1.07 -9.96
C THR A 76 -9.24 0.93 -8.60
N ARG A 77 -10.42 1.55 -8.44
CA ARG A 77 -11.19 1.48 -7.19
C ARG A 77 -12.69 1.53 -7.41
N ILE A 78 -13.46 1.12 -6.41
CA ILE A 78 -14.92 1.24 -6.38
C ILE A 78 -15.31 2.48 -5.57
N SER A 79 -16.06 3.39 -6.18
CA SER A 79 -16.65 4.56 -5.50
C SER A 79 -18.03 4.21 -4.96
N VAL A 80 -18.15 4.16 -3.62
CA VAL A 80 -19.34 3.70 -2.90
C VAL A 80 -19.97 4.86 -2.13
N ARG A 81 -21.30 5.01 -2.27
CA ARG A 81 -22.12 5.98 -1.52
C ARG A 81 -22.71 5.36 -0.25
N ALA A 82 -23.34 6.19 0.58
CA ALA A 82 -23.96 5.78 1.85
C ALA A 82 -24.86 4.52 1.77
N ASP A 83 -25.61 4.32 0.69
CA ASP A 83 -26.52 3.19 0.47
C ASP A 83 -25.87 1.98 -0.23
N GLY A 84 -24.61 2.12 -0.64
CA GLY A 84 -23.86 1.09 -1.36
C GLY A 84 -23.05 0.16 -0.46
N LEU A 85 -23.18 0.23 0.86
CA LEU A 85 -22.52 -0.68 1.81
C LEU A 85 -23.56 -1.52 2.54
N ARG A 86 -23.32 -2.83 2.62
CA ARG A 86 -24.05 -3.74 3.50
C ARG A 86 -23.07 -4.64 4.24
N VAL A 87 -23.07 -4.58 5.57
CA VAL A 87 -22.39 -5.57 6.40
C VAL A 87 -23.19 -6.87 6.38
N LEU A 88 -22.51 -7.98 6.18
CA LEU A 88 -23.12 -9.30 6.02
C LEU A 88 -22.99 -10.09 7.33
N ASP A 89 -24.10 -10.69 7.77
CA ASP A 89 -24.10 -11.57 8.95
C ASP A 89 -23.63 -13.00 8.62
N GLU A 90 -23.53 -13.33 7.32
CA GLU A 90 -23.04 -14.64 6.88
C GLU A 90 -21.54 -14.77 7.17
N PRO A 91 -21.08 -15.88 7.78
CA PRO A 91 -19.68 -16.06 8.10
C PRO A 91 -18.84 -16.11 6.82
N ALA A 92 -17.70 -15.41 6.85
CA ALA A 92 -16.67 -15.47 5.83
C ALA A 92 -15.39 -16.04 6.45
N GLU A 93 -14.64 -16.82 5.68
CA GLU A 93 -13.29 -17.22 6.12
C GLU A 93 -12.40 -15.97 6.20
N ALA A 94 -11.64 -15.86 7.29
CA ALA A 94 -10.76 -14.72 7.50
C ALA A 94 -9.67 -14.69 6.43
N VAL A 95 -9.40 -13.50 5.91
CA VAL A 95 -8.21 -13.24 5.08
C VAL A 95 -6.97 -13.41 5.95
N LYS A 96 -5.93 -14.00 5.36
CA LYS A 96 -4.60 -14.10 5.97
C LYS A 96 -3.68 -13.12 5.24
N PRO A 97 -2.80 -12.38 5.95
CA PRO A 97 -1.74 -11.64 5.29
C PRO A 97 -0.93 -12.56 4.36
N ALA A 98 -0.70 -12.13 3.12
CA ALA A 98 0.14 -12.86 2.19
C ALA A 98 1.62 -12.70 2.56
N VAL A 99 2.31 -13.82 2.78
CA VAL A 99 3.73 -13.80 3.16
C VAL A 99 4.56 -13.67 1.89
N VAL A 100 4.97 -12.45 1.56
CA VAL A 100 5.63 -12.14 0.29
C VAL A 100 6.84 -11.23 0.48
N GLY A 101 7.90 -11.47 -0.29
CA GLY A 101 8.99 -10.50 -0.41
C GLY A 101 8.53 -9.22 -1.11
N CYS A 102 9.42 -8.24 -1.26
CA CYS A 102 9.15 -7.12 -2.16
C CYS A 102 9.02 -7.66 -3.59
N PRO A 103 7.86 -7.56 -4.25
CA PRO A 103 7.72 -7.94 -5.65
C PRO A 103 8.63 -7.07 -6.52
N ALA A 104 9.38 -7.71 -7.43
CA ALA A 104 10.41 -7.03 -8.20
C ALA A 104 9.85 -6.45 -9.49
N GLU A 105 8.96 -7.20 -10.14
CA GLU A 105 8.40 -6.82 -11.43
C GLU A 105 7.04 -6.13 -11.26
N GLU A 106 6.70 -5.26 -12.22
CA GLU A 106 5.43 -4.52 -12.19
C GLU A 106 4.22 -5.47 -12.18
N ALA A 107 4.25 -6.53 -12.98
CA ALA A 107 3.16 -7.52 -13.02
C ALA A 107 2.95 -8.20 -11.66
N GLU A 108 4.03 -8.54 -10.95
CA GLU A 108 3.95 -9.14 -9.61
C GLU A 108 3.36 -8.15 -8.59
N ARG A 109 3.60 -6.85 -8.77
CA ARG A 109 3.02 -5.79 -7.94
C ARG A 109 1.53 -5.60 -8.21
N GLU A 110 1.14 -5.60 -9.48
CA GLU A 110 -0.27 -5.53 -9.91
C GLU A 110 -1.06 -6.73 -9.38
N ASP A 111 -0.48 -7.93 -9.41
CA ASP A 111 -1.09 -9.14 -8.85
C ASP A 111 -1.32 -9.06 -7.33
N LEU A 112 -0.64 -8.18 -6.63
CA LEU A 112 -0.75 -7.99 -5.17
C LEU A 112 -1.43 -6.66 -4.80
N GLU A 113 -1.82 -5.83 -5.76
CA GLU A 113 -2.33 -4.49 -5.46
C GLU A 113 -3.60 -4.55 -4.59
N GLY A 114 -3.57 -3.86 -3.46
CA GLY A 114 -4.67 -3.76 -2.51
C GLY A 114 -4.76 -4.92 -1.52
N MET A 115 -3.95 -5.98 -1.68
CA MET A 115 -3.97 -7.14 -0.79
C MET A 115 -3.28 -6.85 0.55
N LEU A 116 -3.71 -7.57 1.58
CA LEU A 116 -3.06 -7.59 2.89
C LEU A 116 -1.79 -8.43 2.81
N LEU A 117 -0.65 -7.83 3.11
CA LEU A 117 0.67 -8.44 3.03
C LEU A 117 1.32 -8.54 4.42
N ASP A 118 2.10 -9.59 4.61
CA ASP A 118 3.11 -9.74 5.66
C ASP A 118 4.49 -9.72 4.97
N PRO A 119 5.14 -8.55 4.87
CA PRO A 119 6.38 -8.40 4.12
C PRO A 119 7.48 -9.31 4.68
N ALA A 120 7.95 -10.23 3.85
CA ALA A 120 9.01 -11.17 4.16
C ALA A 120 10.36 -10.70 3.63
N GLY A 121 11.42 -11.16 4.27
CA GLY A 121 12.80 -10.79 3.92
C GLY A 121 13.26 -9.50 4.58
N GLU A 122 14.44 -9.04 4.19
CA GLU A 122 15.09 -7.89 4.79
C GLU A 122 14.71 -6.62 4.05
N PHE A 123 14.53 -5.53 4.79
CA PHE A 123 14.34 -4.19 4.25
C PHE A 123 15.24 -3.21 5.00
N VAL A 124 15.73 -2.19 4.30
CA VAL A 124 16.43 -1.06 4.91
C VAL A 124 15.85 0.26 4.44
N ILE A 125 15.96 1.29 5.27
CA ILE A 125 15.61 2.65 4.89
C ILE A 125 16.59 3.14 3.83
N THR A 126 16.08 3.59 2.69
CA THR A 126 16.89 4.19 1.61
C THR A 126 16.66 5.69 1.47
N ASP A 127 15.50 6.19 1.87
CA ASP A 127 15.15 7.61 1.77
C ASP A 127 14.24 8.02 2.94
N ASN A 128 14.39 9.24 3.43
CA ASN A 128 13.53 9.85 4.45
C ASN A 128 13.23 11.33 4.15
N TYR A 129 13.48 11.77 2.92
CA TYR A 129 13.32 13.16 2.50
C TYR A 129 11.88 13.64 2.65
N ASP A 130 10.92 12.84 2.18
CA ASP A 130 9.50 13.21 2.20
C ASP A 130 8.80 12.91 3.53
N LEU A 131 9.50 12.30 4.50
CA LEU A 131 8.93 11.96 5.81
C LEU A 131 8.39 13.19 6.55
N ASN A 132 9.06 14.33 6.44
CA ASN A 132 8.65 15.56 7.13
C ASN A 132 7.48 16.29 6.46
N ARG A 133 7.07 15.86 5.26
CA ARG A 133 6.05 16.53 4.46
C ARG A 133 4.85 15.64 4.18
N TYR A 134 5.08 14.40 3.80
CA TYR A 134 4.05 13.45 3.39
C TYR A 134 4.00 12.21 4.27
N GLY A 135 4.85 12.09 5.30
CA GLY A 135 4.85 10.92 6.18
C GLY A 135 5.47 9.66 5.56
N GLU A 136 6.10 9.80 4.38
CA GLU A 136 6.63 8.68 3.60
C GLU A 136 8.10 8.38 3.91
N ILE A 137 8.46 7.10 3.91
CA ILE A 137 9.83 6.60 4.03
C ILE A 137 10.13 5.71 2.82
N GLY A 138 11.22 5.97 2.12
CA GLY A 138 11.71 5.07 1.07
C GLY A 138 12.37 3.84 1.68
N LEU A 139 11.94 2.66 1.25
CA LEU A 139 12.52 1.37 1.61
C LEU A 139 13.20 0.71 0.42
N ALA A 140 14.25 -0.04 0.71
CA ALA A 140 14.92 -0.94 -0.23
C ALA A 140 14.82 -2.37 0.29
N ALA A 141 14.34 -3.29 -0.55
CA ALA A 141 14.46 -4.71 -0.28
C ALA A 141 15.94 -5.14 -0.26
N GLY A 142 16.29 -5.98 0.71
CA GLY A 142 17.65 -6.42 1.01
C GLY A 142 18.30 -5.63 2.15
N THR A 143 19.63 -5.76 2.26
CA THR A 143 20.42 -5.25 3.41
C THR A 143 21.14 -3.93 3.13
N THR A 144 20.99 -3.36 1.93
CA THR A 144 21.69 -2.14 1.52
C THR A 144 20.73 -1.11 0.92
N PRO A 145 20.95 0.20 1.15
CA PRO A 145 20.18 1.25 0.48
C PRO A 145 20.31 1.19 -1.04
N LEU A 146 19.37 1.81 -1.74
CA LEU A 146 19.44 2.01 -3.19
C LEU A 146 20.61 2.93 -3.54
N VAL A 147 21.21 2.68 -4.70
CA VAL A 147 22.37 3.44 -5.17
C VAL A 147 21.94 4.41 -6.25
N GLN A 148 22.38 5.66 -6.15
CA GLN A 148 22.11 6.66 -7.19
C GLN A 148 22.71 6.18 -8.54
N PRO A 149 21.93 6.09 -9.63
CA PRO A 149 22.42 5.56 -10.90
C PRO A 149 23.69 6.22 -11.43
N THR A 150 23.83 7.53 -11.21
CA THR A 150 25.00 8.30 -11.65
C THR A 150 26.25 8.08 -10.81
N ALA A 151 26.15 7.37 -9.69
CA ALA A 151 27.30 6.97 -8.88
C ALA A 151 28.04 5.77 -9.50
N VAL A 152 27.36 4.96 -10.33
CA VAL A 152 27.95 3.77 -10.96
C VAL A 152 28.23 3.94 -12.45
N GLY A 153 27.61 4.92 -13.11
CA GLY A 153 27.82 5.21 -14.53
C GLY A 153 27.46 6.65 -14.92
N ALA A 154 27.95 7.13 -16.06
CA ALA A 154 27.55 8.44 -16.57
C ALA A 154 26.05 8.47 -16.96
N PRO A 155 25.37 9.63 -16.96
CA PRO A 155 24.00 9.73 -17.45
C PRO A 155 23.83 9.14 -18.85
N GLY A 156 22.86 8.24 -19.03
CA GLY A 156 22.59 7.54 -20.30
C GLY A 156 23.50 6.35 -20.61
N SER A 157 24.42 5.99 -19.70
CA SER A 157 25.26 4.79 -19.84
C SER A 157 24.48 3.50 -19.50
N PRO A 158 24.91 2.33 -20.03
CA PRO A 158 24.34 1.04 -19.65
C PRO A 158 24.42 0.76 -18.15
N GLU A 159 25.49 1.19 -17.49
CA GLU A 159 25.69 0.99 -16.04
C GLU A 159 24.66 1.78 -15.22
N ALA A 160 24.40 3.04 -15.59
CA ALA A 160 23.36 3.84 -14.93
C ALA A 160 21.96 3.28 -15.18
N ALA A 161 21.68 2.78 -16.40
CA ALA A 161 20.39 2.16 -16.71
C ALA A 161 20.16 0.87 -15.91
N ALA A 162 21.19 0.02 -15.78
CA ALA A 162 21.11 -1.20 -14.98
C ALA A 162 20.84 -0.91 -13.49
N GLN A 163 21.49 0.13 -12.93
CA GLN A 163 21.23 0.53 -11.54
C GLN A 163 19.84 1.10 -11.34
N ALA A 164 19.29 1.83 -12.31
CA ALA A 164 17.93 2.34 -12.25
C ALA A 164 16.91 1.18 -12.20
N ALA A 165 17.08 0.17 -13.04
CA ALA A 165 16.24 -1.03 -13.02
C ALA A 165 16.36 -1.82 -11.71
N GLU A 166 17.57 -1.93 -11.14
CA GLU A 166 17.74 -2.55 -9.82
C GLU A 166 17.02 -1.75 -8.72
N ASN A 167 17.07 -0.43 -8.78
CA ASN A 167 16.39 0.42 -7.80
C ASN A 167 14.87 0.29 -7.89
N GLU A 168 14.32 0.20 -9.10
CA GLU A 168 12.89 -0.02 -9.34
C GLU A 168 12.44 -1.38 -8.80
N ALA A 169 13.21 -2.44 -9.07
CA ALA A 169 12.93 -3.78 -8.57
C ALA A 169 12.93 -3.89 -7.03
N ARG A 170 13.78 -3.10 -6.36
CA ARG A 170 13.97 -3.19 -4.90
C ARG A 170 13.21 -2.12 -4.11
N GLY A 171 12.79 -1.05 -4.77
CA GLY A 171 12.23 0.14 -4.13
C GLY A 171 10.75 0.00 -3.79
N VAL A 172 10.36 0.47 -2.60
CA VAL A 172 8.96 0.65 -2.21
C VAL A 172 8.86 1.76 -1.17
N LEU A 173 7.76 2.51 -1.13
CA LEU A 173 7.52 3.48 -0.06
C LEU A 173 6.79 2.81 1.11
N LEU A 174 7.10 3.22 2.34
CA LEU A 174 6.23 3.05 3.50
C LEU A 174 5.54 4.38 3.74
N ASP A 175 4.21 4.39 3.66
CA ASP A 175 3.36 5.57 3.83
C ASP A 175 2.73 5.57 5.25
N ASP A 176 2.06 6.64 5.64
CA ASP A 176 1.40 6.81 6.95
C ASP A 176 -0.13 6.61 6.91
N GLY A 177 -0.69 6.26 5.75
CA GLY A 177 -2.13 6.09 5.56
C GLY A 177 -2.89 7.40 5.46
N ALA A 178 -2.23 8.51 5.12
CA ALA A 178 -2.83 9.83 5.00
C ALA A 178 -2.40 10.57 3.73
N THR A 179 -3.24 11.52 3.31
CA THR A 179 -2.91 12.51 2.28
C THR A 179 -2.51 13.86 2.90
N THR A 180 -1.98 13.84 4.13
CA THR A 180 -1.74 15.04 4.93
C THR A 180 -0.42 15.69 4.51
N ASP A 181 -0.46 16.95 4.03
CA ASP A 181 0.76 17.76 3.87
C ASP A 181 1.14 18.39 5.22
N TYR A 182 2.10 17.79 5.93
CA TYR A 182 2.61 18.24 7.22
C TYR A 182 3.44 19.53 7.12
N GLY A 183 3.86 19.92 5.92
CA GLY A 183 4.50 21.21 5.66
C GLY A 183 3.50 22.38 5.69
N ASN A 184 2.20 22.11 5.64
CA ASN A 184 1.17 23.11 5.77
C ASN A 184 1.01 23.55 7.24
N VAL A 185 1.02 24.86 7.50
CA VAL A 185 0.86 25.43 8.84
C VAL A 185 -0.43 24.99 9.54
N ALA A 186 -1.49 24.71 8.77
CA ALA A 186 -2.75 24.19 9.30
C ALA A 186 -2.59 22.81 9.98
N ASN A 187 -1.58 22.05 9.57
CA ASN A 187 -1.29 20.70 10.05
C ASN A 187 -0.10 20.66 11.03
N ALA A 188 0.51 21.80 11.35
CA ALA A 188 1.73 21.86 12.17
C ALA A 188 1.59 21.29 13.60
N ALA A 189 0.36 21.13 14.09
CA ALA A 189 0.07 20.52 15.38
C ALA A 189 -0.09 18.99 15.32
N ILE A 190 -0.21 18.42 14.11
CA ILE A 190 -0.31 16.97 13.91
C ILE A 190 1.12 16.40 14.02
N PRO A 191 1.36 15.44 14.92
CA PRO A 191 2.67 14.79 15.02
C PRO A 191 3.01 14.06 13.72
N LEU A 192 4.27 14.19 13.28
CA LEU A 192 4.78 13.41 12.17
C LEU A 192 4.85 11.92 12.53
N PRO A 193 4.51 11.02 11.59
CA PRO A 193 4.61 9.58 11.79
C PRO A 193 6.07 9.13 11.86
N TYR A 194 6.29 7.94 12.43
CA TYR A 194 7.59 7.22 12.44
C TYR A 194 8.79 7.92 13.10
N LEU A 195 8.67 9.16 13.58
CA LEU A 195 9.75 9.87 14.25
C LEU A 195 9.94 9.39 15.69
N SER A 196 11.13 8.86 15.96
CA SER A 196 11.57 8.47 17.30
C SER A 196 12.96 9.05 17.60
N ARG A 197 13.15 9.54 18.83
CA ARG A 197 14.47 9.95 19.33
C ARG A 197 15.35 8.76 19.72
N GLU A 198 14.72 7.66 20.12
CA GLU A 198 15.39 6.43 20.56
C GLU A 198 15.84 5.61 19.35
N THR A 199 14.99 5.55 18.33
CA THR A 199 15.18 4.81 17.08
C THR A 199 15.02 5.74 15.88
N PRO A 200 15.99 6.63 15.62
CA PRO A 200 15.88 7.58 14.50
C PRO A 200 15.93 6.86 13.14
N MET A 201 15.03 7.26 12.24
CA MET A 201 14.89 6.77 10.87
C MET A 201 16.09 7.23 10.02
N ARG A 202 17.14 6.43 9.97
CA ARG A 202 18.40 6.70 9.24
C ARG A 202 18.51 5.83 8.01
N ILE A 203 19.06 6.38 6.93
CA ILE A 203 19.43 5.60 5.74
C ILE A 203 20.35 4.45 6.15
N GLY A 204 20.02 3.24 5.68
CA GLY A 204 20.69 1.98 5.99
C GLY A 204 20.23 1.30 7.28
N ALA A 205 19.32 1.89 8.05
CA ALA A 205 18.74 1.20 9.20
C ALA A 205 17.82 0.06 8.74
N PRO A 206 17.88 -1.12 9.39
CA PRO A 206 16.97 -2.22 9.10
C PRO A 206 15.54 -1.87 9.53
N VAL A 207 14.57 -2.46 8.85
CA VAL A 207 13.14 -2.29 9.11
C VAL A 207 12.53 -3.62 9.54
N ASP A 208 11.85 -3.58 10.68
CA ASP A 208 11.02 -4.68 11.17
C ASP A 208 9.54 -4.26 11.06
N PHE A 209 8.76 -4.99 10.27
CA PHE A 209 7.32 -4.79 10.20
C PHE A 209 6.66 -5.40 11.44
N VAL A 210 5.92 -4.59 12.19
CA VAL A 210 5.25 -5.00 13.45
C VAL A 210 3.77 -5.35 13.25
N ALA A 211 3.24 -5.10 12.06
CA ALA A 211 1.88 -5.40 11.65
C ALA A 211 1.84 -5.62 10.12
N PRO A 212 0.83 -6.36 9.62
CA PRO A 212 0.55 -6.43 8.20
C PRO A 212 0.30 -5.06 7.57
N VAL A 213 0.59 -4.95 6.28
CA VAL A 213 0.44 -3.74 5.47
C VAL A 213 -0.38 -4.04 4.22
N VAL A 214 -0.85 -3.01 3.54
CA VAL A 214 -1.51 -3.16 2.23
C VAL A 214 -0.64 -2.57 1.14
N LEU A 215 -0.39 -3.32 0.07
CA LEU A 215 0.27 -2.77 -1.12
C LEU A 215 -0.71 -1.87 -1.88
N SER A 216 -0.27 -0.70 -2.30
CA SER A 216 -1.09 0.21 -3.10
C SER A 216 -0.26 0.99 -4.10
N TYR A 217 -0.88 1.36 -5.22
CA TYR A 217 -0.29 2.24 -6.21
C TYR A 217 -1.02 3.60 -6.24
N SER A 218 -0.27 4.68 -6.37
CA SER A 218 -0.76 6.05 -6.58
C SER A 218 0.42 6.98 -6.79
N PHE A 219 0.21 8.16 -7.39
CA PHE A 219 1.27 9.16 -7.62
C PHE A 219 2.55 8.58 -8.25
N ASP A 220 2.39 7.62 -9.17
CA ASP A 220 3.48 6.93 -9.87
C ASP A 220 4.47 6.19 -8.95
N ALA A 221 4.00 5.71 -7.79
CA ALA A 221 4.80 4.95 -6.84
C ALA A 221 4.00 3.82 -6.16
N TRP A 222 4.69 2.70 -5.95
CA TRP A 222 4.24 1.60 -5.11
C TRP A 222 4.53 1.89 -3.63
N ARG A 223 3.53 1.67 -2.78
CA ARG A 223 3.64 1.94 -1.34
C ARG A 223 2.96 0.88 -0.49
N LEU A 224 3.50 0.68 0.71
CA LEU A 224 2.94 -0.11 1.78
C LEU A 224 2.19 0.83 2.73
N GLN A 225 0.89 0.60 2.89
CA GLN A 225 0.03 1.34 3.81
C GLN A 225 -0.14 0.56 5.13
N PRO A 226 -0.06 1.21 6.29
CA PRO A 226 -0.29 0.57 7.59
C PRO A 226 -1.77 0.17 7.76
N THR A 227 -2.04 -0.90 8.53
CA THR A 227 -3.41 -1.40 8.80
C THR A 227 -3.91 -1.18 10.21
#